data_AF-A0A9P9J110-F1
#
_entry.id   AF-A0A9P9J110-F1
#
_cell.length_a   1.000
_cell.length_b   1.000
_cell.length_c   1.000
_cell.angle_alpha   90.00
_cell.angle_beta   90.00
_cell.angle_gamma   90.00
#
_symmetry.space_group_name_H-M   'P 1'
#
loop_
_entity.id
_entity.type
_entity.pdbx_description
1 polymer ?
#
loop_
_entity_poly.entity_id
_entity_poly.type
_entity_poly.pdbx_seq_one_letter_code
_entity_poly.pdbx_strand_id
1 'polypeptide(L)'
;MGQLCGRESGQDPTPNARVSLPDFTSTPHDKGKERQPQGIAHQSSIRIVTQDDDAPQYESIASVDALLQIILQADCLKLCGIPGAFNILKERHFDIWIDSNYQLNSDTRNAIQLIALICLQLGNATDCNMTFYFTSYPNTKSKNLSDNSRNCLKSLRDLWGTDSWKGAVQLVAGASILETELGIQKWLNNEENFAKGETEDEKHVKLLGHVREKMLPYWHGWHQRDLNAESQLSPVKNFPG
;
A
#
# COMPACT_ATOMS: atom_id res chain seq x y z
N MET A 1 -2.37 56.38 36.66
CA MET A 1 -3.44 57.36 36.40
C MET A 1 -3.70 57.35 34.90
N GLY A 2 -4.89 57.14 34.35
CA GLY A 2 -6.22 57.12 34.95
C GLY A 2 -7.13 56.06 34.34
N GLN A 3 -8.19 55.77 35.10
CA GLN A 3 -9.37 55.00 34.73
C GLN A 3 -10.19 55.74 33.68
N LEU A 4 -10.89 55.00 32.83
CA LEU A 4 -12.29 55.28 32.49
C LEU A 4 -13.06 53.95 32.41
N CYS A 5 -14.05 53.84 33.31
CA CYS A 5 -15.11 52.85 33.31
C CYS A 5 -16.18 53.22 32.28
N GLY A 6 -16.84 52.19 31.74
CA GLY A 6 -18.12 52.29 31.04
C GLY A 6 -18.64 50.88 30.73
N ARG A 7 -19.65 50.45 31.46
CA ARG A 7 -20.22 49.09 31.53
C ARG A 7 -21.65 49.16 30.99
N GLU A 8 -22.05 48.21 30.14
CA GLU A 8 -23.41 47.71 29.90
C GLU A 8 -23.28 46.51 28.92
N SER A 9 -23.22 45.26 29.39
CA SER A 9 -24.33 44.31 29.59
C SER A 9 -24.98 43.78 28.31
N GLY A 10 -24.65 42.53 27.95
CA GLY A 10 -25.31 41.77 26.89
C GLY A 10 -24.78 40.34 26.77
N GLN A 11 -25.42 39.42 27.50
CA GLN A 11 -25.56 37.97 27.27
C GLN A 11 -24.30 37.11 26.98
N ASP A 12 -23.98 36.26 27.96
CA ASP A 12 -23.09 35.09 27.83
C ASP A 12 -23.59 34.10 26.76
N PRO A 13 -22.75 33.63 25.83
CA PRO A 13 -22.98 32.37 25.15
C PRO A 13 -22.43 31.22 26.00
N THR A 14 -23.29 30.24 26.24
CA THR A 14 -23.03 28.95 26.89
C THR A 14 -21.77 28.26 26.34
N PRO A 15 -20.99 27.55 27.19
CA PRO A 15 -19.83 26.80 26.74
C PRO A 15 -20.31 25.45 26.23
N ASN A 16 -20.10 25.14 24.94
CA ASN A 16 -20.38 23.80 24.43
C ASN A 16 -19.24 23.22 23.59
N ALA A 17 -18.90 21.98 23.99
CA ALA A 17 -18.10 20.96 23.32
C ALA A 17 -16.61 21.24 23.08
N ARG A 18 -15.78 20.88 24.09
CA ARG A 18 -14.43 20.37 23.81
C ARG A 18 -14.56 19.13 22.92
N VAL A 19 -14.09 19.21 21.69
CA VAL A 19 -13.85 18.02 20.85
C VAL A 19 -12.64 17.31 21.43
N SER A 20 -12.87 16.24 22.18
CA SER A 20 -11.80 15.35 22.63
C SER A 20 -11.33 14.51 21.45
N LEU A 21 -10.07 14.67 21.05
CA LEU A 21 -9.41 13.79 20.10
C LEU A 21 -9.25 12.38 20.71
N PRO A 22 -9.43 11.30 19.94
CA PRO A 22 -9.20 9.94 20.44
C PRO A 22 -7.71 9.72 20.75
N ASP A 23 -7.45 9.20 21.95
CA ASP A 23 -6.14 8.75 22.42
C ASP A 23 -5.89 7.31 21.95
N PHE A 24 -4.86 7.12 21.13
CA PHE A 24 -4.49 5.83 20.55
C PHE A 24 -3.36 5.11 21.31
N THR A 25 -3.04 5.53 22.54
CA THR A 25 -1.85 5.01 23.25
C THR A 25 -2.09 3.83 24.18
N SER A 26 -3.27 3.21 24.19
CA SER A 26 -3.54 2.06 25.08
C SER A 26 -3.36 0.71 24.39
N THR A 27 -2.26 0.02 24.71
CA THR A 27 -2.04 -1.40 24.40
C THR A 27 -3.01 -2.30 25.18
N PRO A 28 -3.51 -3.41 24.60
CA PRO A 28 -4.48 -4.26 25.29
C PRO A 28 -3.78 -5.21 26.25
N HIS A 29 -4.05 -5.05 27.55
CA HIS A 29 -3.87 -6.11 28.55
C HIS A 29 -5.23 -6.74 28.88
N ASP A 30 -5.20 -8.06 28.90
CA ASP A 30 -6.31 -8.99 28.93
C ASP A 30 -7.01 -9.12 30.30
N LYS A 31 -8.21 -9.73 30.25
CA LYS A 31 -9.00 -10.38 31.33
C LYS A 31 -10.15 -9.61 31.98
N GLY A 32 -11.36 -9.96 31.51
CA GLY A 32 -12.42 -10.49 32.37
C GLY A 32 -13.40 -9.50 32.97
N LYS A 33 -14.59 -9.39 32.35
CA LYS A 33 -15.94 -9.56 32.96
C LYS A 33 -16.99 -9.03 31.99
N GLU A 34 -17.96 -9.89 31.68
CA GLU A 34 -19.18 -9.54 30.96
C GLU A 34 -19.86 -8.33 31.58
N ARG A 35 -20.01 -7.27 30.78
CA ARG A 35 -21.05 -6.27 30.94
C ARG A 35 -21.67 -6.04 29.57
N GLN A 36 -22.91 -6.51 29.40
CA GLN A 36 -23.74 -6.10 28.28
C GLN A 36 -23.91 -4.57 28.31
N PRO A 37 -23.59 -3.85 27.22
CA PRO A 37 -24.01 -2.47 27.06
C PRO A 37 -25.37 -2.46 26.35
N GLN A 38 -26.42 -2.05 27.06
CA GLN A 38 -27.56 -1.40 26.43
C GLN A 38 -27.05 -0.11 25.78
N GLY A 39 -26.84 -0.15 24.47
CA GLY A 39 -26.38 0.98 23.67
C GLY A 39 -27.20 1.08 22.41
N ILE A 40 -27.85 2.23 22.22
CA ILE A 40 -28.59 2.61 21.03
C ILE A 40 -27.66 2.43 19.82
N ALA A 41 -27.95 1.42 19.01
CA ALA A 41 -27.24 1.17 17.77
C ALA A 41 -27.67 2.24 16.75
N HIS A 42 -26.97 3.36 16.69
CA HIS A 42 -26.84 4.05 15.41
C HIS A 42 -25.87 3.24 14.55
N GLN A 43 -26.39 2.18 13.93
CA GLN A 43 -25.82 1.63 12.72
C GLN A 43 -25.97 2.71 11.64
N SER A 44 -24.97 3.56 11.49
CA SER A 44 -24.74 4.25 10.23
C SER A 44 -24.30 3.19 9.21
N SER A 45 -25.26 2.42 8.67
CA SER A 45 -24.96 1.58 7.52
C SER A 45 -24.70 2.55 6.37
N ILE A 46 -23.45 2.69 5.96
CA ILE A 46 -23.14 3.25 4.65
C ILE A 46 -23.66 2.24 3.64
N ARG A 47 -24.89 2.42 3.17
CA ARG A 47 -25.37 1.75 1.98
C ARG A 47 -24.65 2.39 0.81
N ILE A 48 -23.65 1.69 0.28
CA ILE A 48 -23.18 1.97 -1.07
C ILE A 48 -24.35 1.57 -1.97
N VAL A 49 -25.12 2.56 -2.39
CA VAL A 49 -26.11 2.39 -3.45
C VAL A 49 -25.29 2.28 -4.73
N THR A 50 -25.03 1.05 -5.18
CA THR A 50 -24.65 0.81 -6.56
C THR A 50 -25.92 0.99 -7.37
N GLN A 51 -26.19 2.22 -7.81
CA GLN A 51 -27.03 2.38 -8.99
C GLN A 51 -26.29 1.70 -10.13
N ASP A 52 -26.97 0.81 -10.85
CA ASP A 52 -26.57 0.29 -12.17
C ASP A 52 -26.59 1.42 -13.22
N ASP A 53 -26.06 2.57 -12.87
CA ASP A 53 -25.76 3.62 -13.82
C ASP A 53 -24.48 3.18 -14.52
N ASP A 54 -24.54 3.04 -15.84
CA ASP A 54 -23.36 2.88 -16.69
C ASP A 54 -22.24 3.77 -16.15
N ALA A 55 -21.04 3.19 -15.99
CA ALA A 55 -19.88 3.93 -15.50
C ALA A 55 -19.80 5.27 -16.23
N PRO A 56 -19.68 6.42 -15.52
CA PRO A 56 -19.76 7.72 -16.16
C PRO A 56 -18.80 7.77 -17.35
N GLN A 57 -19.27 8.22 -18.51
CA GLN A 57 -18.39 8.44 -19.66
C GLN A 57 -17.45 9.59 -19.33
N TYR A 58 -16.27 9.25 -18.80
CA TYR A 58 -15.22 10.22 -18.51
C TYR A 58 -14.53 10.61 -19.82
N GLU A 59 -14.77 11.83 -20.30
CA GLU A 59 -13.90 12.43 -21.31
C GLU A 59 -12.51 12.65 -20.69
N SER A 60 -11.49 11.97 -21.23
CA SER A 60 -10.16 11.85 -20.58
C SER A 60 -9.50 13.18 -20.23
N ILE A 61 -9.74 14.24 -21.02
CA ILE A 61 -9.18 15.57 -20.82
C ILE A 61 -9.81 16.24 -19.59
N ALA A 62 -11.13 16.14 -19.41
CA ALA A 62 -11.83 16.74 -18.28
C ALA A 62 -11.43 16.11 -16.94
N SER A 63 -11.09 14.81 -16.92
CA SER A 63 -10.68 14.09 -15.71
C SER A 63 -9.29 14.47 -15.21
N VAL A 64 -8.34 14.74 -16.11
CA VAL A 64 -6.98 15.18 -15.73
C VAL A 64 -7.04 16.58 -15.13
N ASP A 65 -7.76 17.50 -15.77
CA ASP A 65 -7.94 18.86 -15.26
C ASP A 65 -8.66 18.86 -13.91
N ALA A 66 -9.69 18.04 -13.74
CA ALA A 66 -10.39 17.90 -12.47
C ALA A 66 -9.47 17.39 -11.35
N LEU A 67 -8.66 16.36 -11.61
CA LEU A 67 -7.68 15.86 -10.64
C LEU A 67 -6.63 16.91 -10.28
N LEU A 68 -6.11 17.63 -11.28
CA LEU A 68 -5.16 18.72 -11.05
C LEU A 68 -5.78 19.82 -10.18
N GLN A 69 -7.01 20.23 -10.46
CA GLN A 69 -7.72 21.23 -9.67
C GLN A 69 -7.94 20.76 -8.22
N ILE A 70 -8.31 19.49 -8.01
CA ILE A 70 -8.44 18.91 -6.66
C ILE A 70 -7.11 18.99 -5.91
N ILE A 71 -5.99 18.63 -6.56
CA ILE A 71 -4.66 18.69 -5.96
C ILE A 71 -4.29 20.14 -5.62
N LEU A 72 -4.48 21.08 -6.54
CA LEU A 72 -4.19 22.50 -6.30
C LEU A 72 -5.03 23.09 -5.15
N GLN A 73 -6.32 22.72 -5.10
CA GLN A 73 -7.19 23.12 -4.00
C GLN A 73 -6.76 22.52 -2.66
N ALA A 74 -6.32 21.25 -2.65
CA ALA A 74 -5.79 20.61 -1.45
C ALA A 74 -4.53 21.31 -0.94
N ASP A 75 -3.65 21.77 -1.84
CA ASP A 75 -2.46 22.55 -1.47
C ASP A 75 -2.79 23.94 -0.90
N CYS A 76 -4.01 24.45 -1.16
CA CYS A 76 -4.49 25.69 -0.57
C CYS A 76 -5.17 25.48 0.81
N LEU A 77 -5.45 24.24 1.21
CA LEU A 77 -6.13 23.97 2.49
C LEU A 77 -5.26 24.34 3.67
N LYS A 78 -5.86 24.98 4.68
CA LYS A 78 -5.21 25.21 5.97
C LYS A 78 -5.87 24.34 7.02
N LEU A 79 -5.17 23.30 7.46
CA LEU A 79 -5.63 22.38 8.49
C LEU A 79 -4.79 22.60 9.74
N CYS A 80 -5.44 22.99 10.85
CA CYS A 80 -4.79 23.14 12.16
C CYS A 80 -3.53 24.03 12.16
N GLY A 81 -3.48 25.07 11.32
CA GLY A 81 -2.34 25.98 11.21
C GLY A 81 -1.21 25.51 10.28
N ILE A 82 -1.30 24.30 9.72
CA ILE A 82 -0.38 23.82 8.67
C ILE A 82 -0.88 24.35 7.32
N PRO A 83 -0.06 25.12 6.57
CA PRO A 83 -0.45 25.60 5.25
C PRO A 83 -0.27 24.50 4.21
N GLY A 84 -1.34 24.16 3.50
CA GLY A 84 -1.37 23.16 2.44
C GLY A 84 -1.46 21.72 2.96
N ALA A 85 -2.31 20.91 2.32
CA ALA A 85 -2.48 19.50 2.69
C ALA A 85 -1.19 18.68 2.52
N PHE A 86 -0.28 19.10 1.63
CA PHE A 86 0.94 18.36 1.29
C PHE A 86 2.18 18.83 2.03
N ASN A 87 2.10 19.85 2.89
CA ASN A 87 3.28 20.36 3.57
C ASN A 87 3.95 19.32 4.49
N ILE A 88 3.16 18.38 5.02
CA ILE A 88 3.66 17.24 5.80
C ILE A 88 4.65 16.36 5.02
N LEU A 89 4.59 16.39 3.69
CA LEU A 89 5.49 15.61 2.83
C LEU A 89 6.93 16.12 2.89
N LYS A 90 7.16 17.40 3.19
CA LYS A 90 8.51 18.00 3.19
C LYS A 90 9.39 17.54 4.36
N GLU A 91 8.78 17.11 5.45
CA GLU A 91 9.50 16.93 6.73
C GLU A 91 9.77 15.46 7.07
N ARG A 92 9.29 14.50 6.27
CA ARG A 92 9.28 13.09 6.64
C ARG A 92 9.69 12.18 5.50
N HIS A 93 10.23 11.02 5.87
CA HIS A 93 10.34 9.89 4.96
C HIS A 93 9.00 9.16 4.90
N PHE A 94 8.56 8.78 3.69
CA PHE A 94 7.37 7.96 3.51
C PHE A 94 7.70 6.66 2.78
N ASP A 95 7.31 5.55 3.39
CA ASP A 95 7.28 4.23 2.75
C ASP A 95 5.90 4.00 2.14
N ILE A 96 5.84 3.86 0.82
CA ILE A 96 4.61 3.64 0.06
C ILE A 96 4.58 2.19 -0.39
N TRP A 97 3.63 1.42 0.14
CA TRP A 97 3.41 0.02 -0.21
C TRP A 97 2.32 -0.09 -1.27
N ILE A 98 2.68 -0.63 -2.43
CA ILE A 98 1.81 -0.72 -3.60
C ILE A 98 1.47 -2.18 -3.83
N ASP A 99 0.19 -2.53 -3.68
CA ASP A 99 -0.26 -3.88 -4.00
C ASP A 99 -0.37 -4.08 -5.51
N SER A 100 0.65 -4.67 -6.12
CA SER A 100 0.74 -4.87 -7.57
C SER A 100 0.41 -6.31 -7.97
N ASN A 101 -0.55 -6.93 -7.29
CA ASN A 101 -0.92 -8.32 -7.52
C ASN A 101 -1.40 -8.52 -8.97
N TYR A 102 -0.77 -9.45 -9.68
CA TYR A 102 -1.06 -9.77 -11.09
C TYR A 102 -2.47 -10.34 -11.29
N GLN A 103 -3.07 -10.90 -10.23
CA GLN A 103 -4.45 -11.42 -10.25
C GLN A 103 -5.51 -10.32 -10.24
N LEU A 104 -5.15 -9.07 -9.92
CA LEU A 104 -6.07 -7.93 -10.00
C LEU A 104 -6.46 -7.68 -11.46
N ASN A 105 -7.71 -7.27 -11.70
CA ASN A 105 -8.14 -6.90 -13.05
C ASN A 105 -7.35 -5.69 -13.59
N SER A 106 -7.34 -5.52 -14.93
CA SER A 106 -6.55 -4.47 -15.59
C SER A 106 -6.84 -3.07 -15.06
N ASP A 107 -8.11 -2.78 -14.81
CA ASP A 107 -8.55 -1.44 -14.44
C ASP A 107 -8.11 -1.10 -13.01
N THR A 108 -8.17 -2.08 -12.12
CA THR A 108 -7.65 -1.97 -10.74
C THR A 108 -6.14 -1.77 -10.75
N ARG A 109 -5.40 -2.52 -11.57
CA ARG A 109 -3.94 -2.34 -11.69
C ARG A 109 -3.60 -0.95 -12.22
N ASN A 110 -4.31 -0.48 -13.25
CA ASN A 110 -4.11 0.84 -13.82
C ASN A 110 -4.44 1.95 -12.80
N ALA A 111 -5.50 1.79 -12.02
CA ALA A 111 -5.86 2.73 -10.96
C ALA A 111 -4.78 2.79 -9.86
N ILE A 112 -4.27 1.63 -9.42
CA ILE A 112 -3.17 1.56 -8.44
C ILE A 112 -1.91 2.23 -8.97
N GLN A 113 -1.56 1.98 -10.24
CA GLN A 113 -0.42 2.64 -10.90
C GLN A 113 -0.63 4.14 -11.01
N LEU A 114 -1.84 4.61 -11.32
CA LEU A 114 -2.16 6.03 -11.40
C LEU A 114 -1.98 6.72 -10.04
N ILE A 115 -2.46 6.12 -8.95
CA ILE A 115 -2.26 6.66 -7.60
C ILE A 115 -0.77 6.69 -7.24
N ALA A 116 -0.02 5.62 -7.54
CA ALA A 116 1.42 5.60 -7.33
C ALA A 116 2.15 6.71 -8.10
N LEU A 117 1.74 6.97 -9.34
CA LEU A 117 2.27 8.06 -10.16
C LEU A 117 1.93 9.43 -9.57
N ILE A 118 0.71 9.64 -9.08
CA ILE A 118 0.33 10.89 -8.39
C ILE A 118 1.19 11.10 -7.15
N CYS A 119 1.39 10.06 -6.32
CA CYS A 119 2.27 10.13 -5.16
C CYS A 119 3.72 10.45 -5.55
N LEU A 120 4.24 9.83 -6.62
CA LEU A 120 5.58 10.10 -7.14
C LEU A 120 5.72 11.56 -7.60
N GLN A 121 4.73 12.09 -8.32
CA GLN A 121 4.73 13.48 -8.78
C GLN A 121 4.65 14.46 -7.62
N LEU A 122 3.78 14.20 -6.63
CA LEU A 122 3.71 14.99 -5.41
C LEU A 122 5.03 14.96 -4.64
N GLY A 123 5.64 13.78 -4.51
CA GLY A 123 6.93 13.62 -3.84
C GLY A 123 8.04 14.42 -4.53
N ASN A 124 8.10 14.35 -5.86
CA ASN A 124 9.03 15.14 -6.65
C ASN A 124 8.77 16.65 -6.55
N ALA A 125 7.52 17.08 -6.64
CA ALA A 125 7.15 18.51 -6.56
C ALA A 125 7.40 19.12 -5.18
N THR A 126 7.33 18.31 -4.13
CA THR A 126 7.52 18.75 -2.74
C THR A 126 8.92 18.47 -2.19
N ASP A 127 9.81 17.86 -2.99
CA ASP A 127 11.11 17.34 -2.54
C ASP A 127 10.99 16.43 -1.29
N CYS A 128 9.89 15.68 -1.21
CA CYS A 128 9.66 14.68 -0.17
C CYS A 128 10.65 13.53 -0.33
N ASN A 129 11.05 12.86 0.74
CA ASN A 129 11.81 11.61 0.61
C ASN A 129 10.84 10.42 0.62
N MET A 130 10.57 9.79 -0.53
CA MET A 130 9.72 8.59 -0.59
C MET A 130 10.46 7.34 -1.09
N THR A 131 10.09 6.19 -0.52
CA THR A 131 10.47 4.86 -1.00
C THR A 131 9.23 4.06 -1.35
N PHE A 132 9.19 3.50 -2.56
CA PHE A 132 8.07 2.73 -3.08
C PHE A 132 8.37 1.22 -3.03
N TYR A 133 7.47 0.43 -2.47
CA TYR A 133 7.58 -1.03 -2.37
C TYR A 133 6.44 -1.68 -3.15
N PHE A 134 6.74 -2.40 -4.23
CA PHE A 134 5.74 -3.11 -5.03
C PHE A 134 5.60 -4.55 -4.54
N THR A 135 4.37 -4.96 -4.17
CA THR A 135 4.12 -6.23 -3.45
C THR A 135 4.50 -7.49 -4.19
N SER A 136 4.44 -7.43 -5.52
CA SER A 136 4.64 -8.58 -6.40
C SER A 136 5.95 -8.50 -7.18
N TYR A 137 6.65 -7.36 -7.11
CA TYR A 137 7.86 -7.09 -7.86
C TYR A 137 8.87 -6.45 -6.92
N PRO A 138 9.84 -7.21 -6.37
CA PRO A 138 10.88 -6.64 -5.52
C PRO A 138 12.00 -5.98 -6.35
N ASN A 139 12.69 -5.00 -5.77
CA ASN A 139 13.79 -4.29 -6.44
C ASN A 139 15.07 -5.13 -6.52
N THR A 140 15.20 -5.95 -7.57
CA THR A 140 16.39 -6.77 -7.83
C THR A 140 17.66 -5.95 -8.09
N LYS A 141 17.52 -4.69 -8.47
CA LYS A 141 18.63 -3.77 -8.76
C LYS A 141 19.07 -2.95 -7.57
N SER A 142 18.45 -3.14 -6.41
CA SER A 142 18.84 -2.41 -5.21
C SER A 142 20.33 -2.55 -4.94
N LYS A 143 20.99 -1.41 -4.68
CA LYS A 143 22.40 -1.37 -4.26
C LYS A 143 22.63 -2.05 -2.92
N ASN A 144 21.57 -2.23 -2.12
CA ASN A 144 21.63 -2.86 -0.81
C ASN A 144 21.58 -4.40 -0.89
N LEU A 145 21.31 -4.97 -2.07
CA LEU A 145 21.39 -6.42 -2.28
C LEU A 145 22.84 -6.83 -2.58
N SER A 146 23.34 -7.83 -1.87
CA SER A 146 24.55 -8.55 -2.28
C SER A 146 24.30 -9.36 -3.56
N ASP A 147 25.35 -9.75 -4.28
CA ASP A 147 25.18 -10.57 -5.49
C ASP A 147 24.52 -11.92 -5.20
N ASN A 148 24.86 -12.54 -4.06
CA ASN A 148 24.17 -13.76 -3.63
C ASN A 148 22.67 -13.51 -3.38
N SER A 149 22.34 -12.42 -2.67
CA SER A 149 20.96 -12.02 -2.42
C SER A 149 20.19 -11.73 -3.71
N ARG A 150 20.84 -11.11 -4.71
CA ARG A 150 20.24 -10.89 -6.05
C ARG A 150 19.93 -12.21 -6.74
N ASN A 151 20.86 -13.18 -6.68
CA ASN A 151 20.63 -14.50 -7.26
C ASN A 151 19.47 -15.24 -6.57
N CYS A 152 19.44 -15.22 -5.23
CA CYS A 152 18.33 -15.78 -4.46
C CYS A 152 16.99 -15.14 -4.85
N LEU A 153 16.94 -13.80 -4.88
CA LEU A 153 15.72 -13.06 -5.22
C LEU A 153 15.27 -13.32 -6.65
N LYS A 154 16.21 -13.41 -7.60
CA LYS A 154 15.92 -13.75 -8.99
C LYS A 154 15.29 -15.14 -9.08
N SER A 155 15.88 -16.15 -8.45
CA SER A 155 15.32 -17.51 -8.46
C SER A 155 13.96 -17.61 -7.76
N LEU A 156 13.75 -16.87 -6.66
CA LEU A 156 12.44 -16.77 -6.02
C LEU A 156 11.39 -16.12 -6.94
N ARG A 157 11.76 -15.05 -7.63
CA ARG A 157 10.86 -14.36 -8.58
C ARG A 157 10.52 -15.25 -9.79
N ASP A 158 11.51 -15.95 -10.32
CA ASP A 158 11.30 -16.87 -11.45
C ASP A 158 10.38 -18.03 -11.03
N LEU A 159 10.50 -18.53 -9.80
CA LEU A 159 9.58 -19.51 -9.21
C LEU A 159 8.17 -18.92 -8.96
N TRP A 160 8.09 -17.69 -8.44
CA TRP A 160 6.83 -16.99 -8.20
C TRP A 160 6.04 -16.73 -9.51
N GLY A 161 6.75 -16.54 -10.63
CA GLY A 161 6.17 -16.35 -11.95
C GLY A 161 5.75 -17.64 -12.68
N THR A 162 5.74 -18.79 -12.01
CA THR A 162 5.29 -20.05 -12.63
C THR A 162 3.77 -20.14 -12.64
N ASP A 163 3.21 -20.68 -13.73
CA ASP A 163 1.75 -20.79 -13.92
C ASP A 163 1.17 -22.15 -13.50
N SER A 164 2.01 -23.10 -13.05
CA SER A 164 1.54 -24.43 -12.65
C SER A 164 2.48 -25.10 -11.64
N TRP A 165 1.91 -26.04 -10.88
CA TRP A 165 2.66 -26.93 -9.97
C TRP A 165 3.81 -27.64 -10.68
N LYS A 166 3.54 -28.26 -11.84
CA LYS A 166 4.54 -28.99 -12.61
C LYS A 166 5.71 -28.10 -13.03
N GLY A 167 5.43 -26.88 -13.50
CA GLY A 167 6.46 -25.91 -13.86
C GLY A 167 7.30 -25.50 -12.65
N ALA A 168 6.65 -25.26 -11.52
CA ALA A 168 7.33 -24.91 -10.27
C ALA A 168 8.27 -26.03 -9.77
N VAL A 169 7.82 -27.29 -9.77
CA VAL A 169 8.63 -28.45 -9.37
C VAL A 169 9.85 -28.60 -10.28
N GLN A 170 9.68 -28.44 -11.60
CA GLN A 170 10.80 -28.52 -12.55
C GLN A 170 11.84 -27.43 -12.30
N LEU A 171 11.39 -26.20 -12.01
CA LEU A 171 12.27 -25.08 -11.71
C LEU A 171 13.04 -25.30 -10.40
N VAL A 172 12.37 -25.80 -9.35
CA VAL A 172 13.00 -26.16 -8.07
C VAL A 172 14.07 -27.23 -8.26
N ALA A 173 13.79 -28.28 -9.03
CA ALA A 173 14.75 -29.35 -9.29
C ALA A 173 15.97 -28.89 -10.13
N GLY A 174 15.81 -27.85 -10.95
CA GLY A 174 16.85 -27.35 -11.84
C GLY A 174 17.76 -26.27 -11.26
N ALA A 175 17.39 -25.65 -10.13
CA ALA A 175 18.12 -24.51 -9.57
C ALA A 175 18.65 -24.82 -8.15
N SER A 176 19.94 -25.11 -8.05
CA SER A 176 20.60 -25.48 -6.78
C SER A 176 20.41 -24.45 -5.68
N ILE A 177 20.36 -23.16 -6.00
CA ILE A 177 20.16 -22.07 -5.03
C ILE A 177 18.82 -22.15 -4.29
N LEU A 178 17.78 -22.71 -4.93
CA LEU A 178 16.47 -22.92 -4.29
C LEU A 178 16.56 -24.01 -3.22
N GLU A 179 17.50 -24.93 -3.33
CA GLU A 179 17.79 -25.93 -2.30
C GLU A 179 18.77 -25.41 -1.25
N THR A 180 19.98 -25.01 -1.67
CA THR A 180 21.12 -24.77 -0.77
C THR A 180 20.94 -23.53 0.11
N GLU A 181 20.42 -22.44 -0.47
CA GLU A 181 20.29 -21.16 0.24
C GLU A 181 18.88 -20.96 0.80
N LEU A 182 17.85 -21.48 0.11
CA LEU A 182 16.45 -21.15 0.40
C LEU A 182 15.65 -22.29 1.03
N GLY A 183 16.12 -23.54 0.89
CA GLY A 183 15.48 -24.73 1.46
C GLY A 183 14.13 -25.10 0.83
N ILE A 184 13.82 -24.60 -0.36
CA ILE A 184 12.53 -24.79 -1.03
C ILE A 184 12.34 -26.24 -1.48
N GLN A 185 13.39 -26.90 -1.98
CA GLN A 185 13.29 -28.32 -2.34
C GLN A 185 12.99 -29.20 -1.13
N LYS A 186 13.63 -28.92 0.01
CA LYS A 186 13.33 -29.61 1.27
C LYS A 186 11.89 -29.35 1.73
N TRP A 187 11.41 -28.11 1.58
CA TRP A 187 10.03 -27.76 1.88
C TRP A 187 9.03 -28.50 0.98
N LEU A 188 9.32 -28.58 -0.33
CA LEU A 188 8.49 -29.28 -1.31
C LEU A 188 8.38 -30.78 -1.04
N ASN A 189 9.46 -31.39 -0.53
CA ASN A 189 9.50 -32.82 -0.22
C ASN A 189 8.93 -33.16 1.17
N ASN A 190 8.57 -32.16 1.99
CA ASN A 190 7.93 -32.42 3.28
C ASN A 190 6.43 -32.63 3.08
N GLU A 191 5.98 -33.89 3.20
CA GLU A 191 4.56 -34.27 3.05
C GLU A 191 3.64 -33.55 4.04
N GLU A 192 4.14 -33.11 5.21
CA GLU A 192 3.35 -32.39 6.21
C GLU A 192 2.85 -31.02 5.72
N ASN A 193 3.50 -30.44 4.69
CA ASN A 193 3.07 -29.16 4.10
C ASN A 193 1.79 -29.29 3.26
N PHE A 194 1.44 -30.51 2.85
CA PHE A 194 0.33 -30.78 1.94
C PHE A 194 -0.72 -31.66 2.60
N ALA A 195 -1.98 -31.25 2.51
CA ALA A 195 -3.06 -32.07 3.03
C ALA A 195 -3.33 -33.26 2.09
N LYS A 196 -3.77 -34.37 2.64
CA LYS A 196 -4.12 -35.55 1.87
C LYS A 196 -5.29 -35.23 0.94
N GLY A 197 -5.09 -35.39 -0.36
CA GLY A 197 -6.10 -35.11 -1.39
C GLY A 197 -6.05 -33.70 -1.98
N GLU A 198 -5.07 -32.86 -1.61
CA GLU A 198 -4.87 -31.56 -2.28
C GLU A 198 -4.56 -31.73 -3.76
N THR A 199 -5.24 -30.90 -4.55
CA THR A 199 -5.03 -30.73 -5.98
C THR A 199 -3.67 -30.07 -6.26
N GLU A 200 -3.19 -30.18 -7.49
CA GLU A 200 -1.93 -29.51 -7.89
C GLU A 200 -2.03 -27.98 -7.77
N ASP A 201 -3.19 -27.40 -8.08
CA ASP A 201 -3.42 -25.96 -7.97
C ASP A 201 -3.32 -25.47 -6.51
N GLU A 202 -3.92 -26.20 -5.57
CA GLU A 202 -3.82 -25.87 -4.13
C GLU A 202 -2.38 -25.96 -3.63
N LYS A 203 -1.63 -26.99 -4.06
CA LYS A 203 -0.20 -27.12 -3.73
C LYS A 203 0.62 -25.98 -4.32
N HIS A 204 0.31 -25.57 -5.55
CA HIS A 204 0.98 -24.47 -6.22
C HIS A 204 0.73 -23.15 -5.50
N VAL A 205 -0.51 -22.83 -5.12
CA VAL A 205 -0.84 -21.63 -4.33
C VAL A 205 -0.09 -21.63 -2.99
N LYS A 206 -0.01 -22.77 -2.29
CA LYS A 206 0.78 -22.89 -1.06
C LYS A 206 2.26 -22.64 -1.26
N LEU A 207 2.85 -23.22 -2.31
CA LEU A 207 4.25 -23.01 -2.67
C LEU A 207 4.51 -21.54 -2.97
N LEU A 208 3.65 -20.90 -3.76
CA LEU A 208 3.74 -19.47 -4.02
C LEU A 208 3.72 -18.72 -2.68
N GLY A 209 2.73 -18.96 -1.81
CA GLY A 209 2.68 -18.38 -0.47
C GLY A 209 4.00 -18.51 0.30
N HIS A 210 4.62 -19.69 0.29
CA HIS A 210 5.93 -19.90 0.92
C HIS A 210 7.06 -19.09 0.24
N VAL A 211 7.07 -19.01 -1.09
CA VAL A 211 8.02 -18.21 -1.87
C VAL A 211 7.90 -16.73 -1.51
N ARG A 212 6.67 -16.20 -1.36
CA ARG A 212 6.45 -14.81 -0.95
C ARG A 212 7.10 -14.50 0.39
N GLU A 213 6.91 -15.38 1.39
CA GLU A 213 7.56 -15.24 2.71
C GLU A 213 9.08 -15.24 2.59
N LYS A 214 9.64 -16.09 1.72
CA LYS A 214 11.08 -16.14 1.45
C LYS A 214 11.61 -14.92 0.71
N MET A 215 10.77 -14.19 -0.02
CA MET A 215 11.14 -12.95 -0.72
C MET A 215 11.23 -11.74 0.21
N LEU A 216 10.49 -11.71 1.32
CA LEU A 216 10.41 -10.57 2.24
C LEU A 216 11.78 -10.01 2.68
N PRO A 217 12.78 -10.84 3.07
CA PRO A 217 14.09 -10.33 3.52
C PRO A 217 14.89 -9.63 2.43
N TYR A 218 14.60 -9.92 1.16
CA TYR A 218 15.31 -9.36 0.00
C TYR A 218 14.59 -8.14 -0.58
N TRP A 219 13.48 -7.73 0.05
CA TRP A 219 12.62 -6.73 -0.50
C TRP A 219 13.14 -5.35 -0.18
N HIS A 220 13.68 -4.70 -1.21
CA HIS A 220 14.03 -3.30 -1.16
C HIS A 220 13.07 -2.51 -2.03
N GLY A 221 12.73 -1.31 -1.57
CA GLY A 221 11.94 -0.39 -2.36
C GLY A 221 12.78 0.34 -3.42
N TRP A 222 12.09 1.10 -4.25
CA TRP A 222 12.66 2.07 -5.17
C TRP A 222 12.56 3.45 -4.53
N HIS A 223 13.68 4.17 -4.47
CA HIS A 223 13.63 5.55 -4.05
C HIS A 223 12.93 6.37 -5.13
N GLN A 224 12.14 7.38 -4.75
CA GLN A 224 11.39 8.18 -5.71
C GLN A 224 12.25 8.74 -6.86
N ARG A 225 13.49 9.15 -6.55
CA ARG A 225 14.42 9.75 -7.51
C ARG A 225 14.93 8.75 -8.55
N ASP A 226 14.82 7.46 -8.24
CA ASP A 226 15.18 6.37 -9.14
C ASP A 226 14.01 6.00 -10.06
N LEU A 227 12.83 6.58 -9.84
CA LEU A 227 11.61 6.38 -10.64
C LEU A 227 11.36 7.58 -11.54
N ASN A 228 11.17 7.33 -12.83
CA ASN A 228 10.78 8.32 -13.83
C ASN A 228 9.37 8.02 -14.36
N ALA A 229 8.52 9.05 -14.45
CA ALA A 229 7.15 8.90 -14.93
C ALA A 229 7.06 8.42 -16.38
N GLU A 230 8.04 8.77 -17.22
CA GLU A 230 8.10 8.37 -18.63
C GLU A 230 8.39 6.88 -18.83
N SER A 231 9.07 6.19 -17.90
CA SER A 231 9.28 4.73 -18.02
C SER A 231 8.02 3.93 -17.70
N GLN A 232 7.10 4.48 -16.90
CA GLN A 232 5.95 3.77 -16.34
C GLN A 232 4.66 3.94 -17.16
N LEU A 233 4.59 4.91 -18.10
CA LEU A 233 3.41 5.18 -18.92
C LEU A 233 3.35 4.40 -20.25
N SER A 234 4.35 3.55 -20.56
CA SER A 234 4.26 2.65 -21.70
C SER A 234 3.40 1.43 -21.34
N PRO A 235 2.27 1.16 -22.03
CA PRO A 235 1.48 -0.02 -21.76
C PRO A 235 2.35 -1.27 -22.00
N VAL A 236 2.48 -2.09 -20.96
CA VAL A 236 2.92 -3.49 -21.01
C VAL A 236 4.43 -3.80 -21.04
N LYS A 237 5.40 -2.85 -21.08
CA LYS A 237 6.83 -3.29 -21.23
C LYS A 237 7.95 -2.71 -20.37
N ASN A 238 7.75 -1.73 -19.48
CA ASN A 238 8.90 -1.13 -18.78
C ASN A 238 8.71 -0.96 -17.27
N PHE A 239 8.57 -2.07 -16.54
CA PHE A 239 9.29 -2.11 -15.26
C PHE A 239 10.76 -2.37 -15.59
N PRO A 240 11.72 -1.58 -15.08
CA PRO A 240 13.10 -1.65 -15.52
C PRO A 240 13.73 -2.98 -15.08
N GLY A 241 13.78 -3.94 -16.01
CA GLY A 241 14.56 -5.18 -15.88
C GLY A 241 16.04 -4.91 -15.76
#